data_AF-A0A256F6Q4-F1
#
_entry.id   AF-A0A256F6Q4-F1
#
_cell.length_a   1.000
_cell.length_b   1.000
_cell.length_c   1.000
_cell.angle_alpha   90.00
_cell.angle_beta   90.00
_cell.angle_gamma   90.00
#
_symmetry.space_group_name_H-M   'P 1'
#
loop_
_entity.id
_entity.type
_entity.pdbx_description
1 polymer ?
#
loop_
_entity_poly.entity_id
_entity_poly.type
_entity_poly.pdbx_seq_one_letter_code
_entity_poly.pdbx_strand_id
1 'polypeptide(L)'
;MLNLRSWLKSRLGLAVTLTAVLAPLAVEAHPHVFADARLELTIAPDGTVDKLAHIWRFDDVFSSTVLMEFDKNGDLQLDKNELIDLGHVINSSIAEFKYFQTVLADGKDVKMARPNDLAADFSDNHLLIVFTSKPEKPLKLEPGHKVSFGVYDPTFYTAIDYVSDKELVVKGLPTGCKSEVVRPNPDEALAQNQGTLTEAFFNDPAGTNMSKIFATRLEIDCEKKG
;
A
#
# COMPACT_ATOMS: atom_id res chain seq x y z
N MET A 1 -22.64 -48.63 -9.61
CA MET A 1 -21.31 -48.32 -9.02
C MET A 1 -20.26 -48.45 -10.12
N LEU A 2 -19.79 -47.34 -10.70
CA LEU A 2 -18.70 -47.39 -11.68
C LEU A 2 -17.42 -47.88 -10.98
N ASN A 3 -16.77 -48.89 -11.56
CA ASN A 3 -15.60 -49.53 -10.99
C ASN A 3 -14.37 -48.65 -11.25
N LEU A 4 -14.00 -47.82 -10.27
CA LEU A 4 -12.93 -46.82 -10.35
C LEU A 4 -11.61 -47.39 -10.87
N ARG A 5 -11.31 -48.65 -10.56
CA ARG A 5 -10.12 -49.39 -11.00
C ARG A 5 -10.07 -49.69 -12.50
N SER A 6 -11.22 -49.79 -13.16
CA SER A 6 -11.32 -50.02 -14.60
C SER A 6 -11.14 -48.73 -15.40
N TRP A 7 -11.58 -47.60 -14.83
CA TRP A 7 -11.48 -46.29 -15.47
C TRP A 7 -10.04 -45.78 -15.54
N LEU A 8 -9.25 -45.95 -14.48
CA LEU A 8 -7.81 -45.61 -14.42
C LEU A 8 -6.92 -46.40 -15.39
N LYS A 9 -7.38 -47.56 -15.88
CA LYS A 9 -6.63 -48.41 -16.83
C LYS A 9 -6.90 -48.09 -18.29
N SER A 10 -7.95 -47.32 -18.59
CA SER A 10 -8.24 -46.85 -19.95
C SER A 10 -7.31 -45.69 -20.29
N ARG A 11 -6.72 -45.69 -21.50
CA ARG A 11 -5.92 -44.56 -22.01
C ARG A 11 -6.69 -43.23 -21.97
N LEU A 12 -8.02 -43.30 -22.13
CA LEU A 12 -8.91 -42.14 -22.05
C LEU A 12 -9.16 -41.70 -20.60
N GLY A 13 -9.26 -42.64 -19.66
CA GLY A 13 -9.38 -42.34 -18.23
C GLY A 13 -8.10 -41.74 -17.66
N LEU A 14 -6.94 -42.29 -18.04
CA LEU A 14 -5.62 -41.77 -17.67
C LEU A 14 -5.41 -40.34 -18.19
N ALA A 15 -5.79 -40.06 -19.44
CA ALA A 15 -5.67 -38.73 -20.05
C ALA A 15 -6.54 -37.68 -19.35
N VAL A 16 -7.78 -38.03 -18.96
CA VAL A 16 -8.71 -37.14 -18.24
C VAL A 16 -8.23 -36.87 -16.80
N THR A 17 -7.71 -37.88 -16.08
CA THR A 17 -7.08 -37.63 -14.77
C THR A 17 -5.81 -36.79 -14.88
N LEU A 18 -5.02 -36.94 -15.95
CA LEU A 18 -3.78 -36.18 -16.12
C LEU A 18 -4.06 -34.70 -16.44
N THR A 19 -5.12 -34.40 -17.21
CA THR A 19 -5.53 -33.01 -17.49
C THR A 19 -6.16 -32.32 -16.27
N ALA A 20 -6.84 -33.06 -15.38
CA ALA A 20 -7.40 -32.50 -14.15
C ALA A 20 -6.32 -32.18 -13.08
N VAL A 21 -5.19 -32.90 -13.07
CA VAL A 21 -4.06 -32.64 -12.16
C VAL A 21 -3.14 -31.53 -12.67
N LEU A 22 -3.12 -31.29 -13.99
CA LEU A 22 -2.32 -30.23 -14.65
C LEU A 22 -3.11 -28.96 -14.93
N ALA A 23 -4.37 -28.86 -14.48
CA ALA A 23 -5.09 -27.59 -14.54
C ALA A 23 -4.31 -26.57 -13.69
N PRO A 24 -3.81 -25.46 -14.27
CA PRO A 24 -3.12 -24.46 -13.49
C PRO A 24 -4.12 -23.92 -12.46
N LEU A 25 -3.88 -24.25 -11.19
CA LEU A 25 -4.50 -23.49 -10.11
C LEU A 25 -3.94 -22.08 -10.28
N ALA A 26 -4.83 -21.11 -10.51
CA ALA A 26 -4.46 -19.71 -10.36
C ALA A 26 -4.03 -19.55 -8.90
N VAL A 27 -2.72 -19.61 -8.67
CA VAL A 27 -2.15 -19.30 -7.37
C VAL A 27 -2.22 -17.79 -7.28
N GLU A 28 -3.28 -17.27 -6.64
CA GLU A 28 -3.31 -15.88 -6.19
C GLU A 28 -2.30 -15.74 -5.05
N ALA A 29 -1.05 -15.47 -5.42
CA ALA A 29 0.02 -15.12 -4.50
C ALA A 29 0.28 -13.62 -4.57
N HIS A 30 -0.50 -12.83 -3.85
CA HIS A 30 -0.19 -11.43 -3.50
C HIS A 30 -0.81 -11.15 -2.12
N PRO A 31 -0.06 -10.54 -1.17
CA PRO A 31 1.23 -9.84 -1.29
C PRO A 31 2.47 -10.70 -0.95
N HIS A 32 3.62 -10.33 -1.53
CA HIS A 32 4.93 -10.97 -1.28
C HIS A 32 5.74 -10.28 -0.18
N VAL A 33 5.43 -9.00 0.06
CA VAL A 33 6.06 -8.17 1.08
C VAL A 33 4.95 -7.54 1.93
N PHE A 34 5.15 -7.50 3.24
CA PHE A 34 4.24 -6.84 4.18
C PHE A 34 4.97 -5.69 4.86
N ALA A 35 4.29 -4.55 4.98
CA ALA A 35 4.79 -3.39 5.68
C ALA A 35 3.71 -2.82 6.61
N ASP A 36 4.01 -2.81 7.90
CA ASP A 36 3.22 -2.11 8.90
C ASP A 36 3.50 -0.61 8.79
N ALA A 37 2.50 0.16 8.40
CA ALA A 37 2.60 1.59 8.19
C ALA A 37 2.07 2.40 9.38
N ARG A 38 2.68 3.56 9.57
CA ARG A 38 2.18 4.68 10.36
C ARG A 38 2.26 5.95 9.53
N LEU A 39 1.19 6.72 9.58
CA LEU A 39 1.04 7.99 8.88
C LEU A 39 0.59 9.07 9.87
N GLU A 40 1.40 10.12 10.00
CA GLU A 40 1.07 11.30 10.79
C GLU A 40 0.88 12.52 9.87
N LEU A 41 -0.33 13.07 9.86
CA LEU A 41 -0.67 14.29 9.15
C LEU A 41 -0.50 15.49 10.09
N THR A 42 0.27 16.50 9.67
CA THR A 42 0.38 17.79 10.35
C THR A 42 -0.34 18.86 9.52
N ILE A 43 -1.24 19.60 10.18
CA ILE A 43 -2.01 20.69 9.60
C ILE A 43 -1.55 21.99 10.29
N ALA A 44 -1.22 22.99 9.47
CA ALA A 44 -0.83 24.31 9.94
C ALA A 44 -2.03 25.06 10.55
N PRO A 45 -1.79 26.08 11.41
CA PRO A 45 -2.87 26.84 12.06
C PRO A 45 -3.86 27.52 11.10
N ASP A 46 -3.47 27.75 9.85
CA ASP A 46 -4.33 28.33 8.82
C ASP A 46 -5.21 27.29 8.10
N GLY A 47 -5.14 26.02 8.48
CA GLY A 47 -5.85 24.89 7.89
C GLY A 47 -5.17 24.26 6.67
N THR A 48 -3.95 24.68 6.32
CA THR A 48 -3.18 24.08 5.22
C THR A 48 -2.48 22.80 5.68
N VAL A 49 -2.53 21.74 4.88
CA VAL A 49 -1.75 20.52 5.10
C VAL A 49 -0.26 20.87 4.97
N ASP A 50 0.48 20.73 6.06
CA ASP A 50 1.91 21.07 6.14
C ASP A 50 2.78 19.89 5.69
N LYS A 51 2.57 18.72 6.32
CA LYS A 51 3.33 17.50 6.00
C LYS A 51 2.59 16.22 6.36
N LEU A 52 2.97 15.15 5.70
CA LEU A 52 2.69 13.77 6.04
C LEU A 52 4.02 13.12 6.45
N ALA A 53 4.10 12.56 7.64
CA ALA A 53 5.26 11.78 8.10
C ALA A 53 4.92 10.29 8.06
N HIS A 54 5.77 9.51 7.40
CA HIS A 54 5.57 8.09 7.14
C HIS A 54 6.63 7.27 7.89
N ILE A 55 6.20 6.17 8.49
CA ILE A 55 7.08 5.13 9.05
C ILE A 55 6.54 3.79 8.58
N TRP A 56 7.37 3.01 7.89
CA TRP A 56 7.03 1.66 7.44
C TRP A 56 8.00 0.65 8.02
N ARG A 57 7.47 -0.40 8.65
CA ARG A 57 8.24 -1.52 9.20
C ARG A 57 7.93 -2.77 8.39
N PHE A 58 8.94 -3.34 7.76
CA PHE A 58 8.77 -4.47 6.84
C PHE A 58 8.89 -5.81 7.55
N ASP A 59 8.23 -6.83 7.02
CA ASP A 59 8.28 -8.19 7.57
C ASP A 59 9.68 -8.82 7.61
N ASP A 60 9.82 -9.91 8.37
CA ASP A 60 11.08 -10.63 8.57
C ASP A 60 11.71 -11.14 7.27
N VAL A 61 10.91 -11.62 6.32
CA VAL A 61 11.39 -12.25 5.08
C VAL A 61 11.98 -11.19 4.16
N PHE A 62 11.26 -10.09 3.96
CA PHE A 62 11.79 -8.98 3.18
C PHE A 62 13.01 -8.33 3.86
N SER A 63 12.93 -8.10 5.17
CA SER A 63 14.01 -7.49 5.94
C SER A 63 15.30 -8.32 5.88
N SER A 64 15.20 -9.65 6.02
CA SER A 64 16.37 -10.53 5.90
C SER A 64 16.97 -10.56 4.49
N THR A 65 16.14 -10.47 3.45
CA THR A 65 16.61 -10.38 2.06
C THR A 65 17.40 -9.09 1.84
N VAL A 66 16.88 -7.95 2.32
CA VAL A 66 17.55 -6.65 2.25
C VAL A 66 18.86 -6.66 3.03
N LEU A 67 18.88 -7.26 4.23
CA LEU A 67 20.11 -7.40 5.01
C LEU A 67 21.17 -8.14 4.19
N MET A 68 20.85 -9.30 3.62
CA MET A 68 21.80 -10.08 2.83
C MET A 68 22.31 -9.37 1.56
N GLU A 69 21.50 -8.49 0.97
CA GLU A 69 21.87 -7.75 -0.24
C GLU A 69 22.77 -6.55 0.06
N PHE A 70 22.56 -5.88 1.20
CA PHE A 70 23.23 -4.62 1.55
C PHE A 70 24.34 -4.76 2.59
N ASP A 71 24.41 -5.87 3.34
CA ASP A 71 25.52 -6.20 4.23
C ASP A 71 26.75 -6.63 3.41
N LYS A 72 27.56 -5.64 3.01
CA LYS A 72 28.75 -5.85 2.17
C LYS A 72 29.90 -6.45 2.97
N ASN A 73 29.91 -6.24 4.28
CA ASN A 73 30.99 -6.64 5.16
C ASN A 73 30.76 -8.03 5.79
N GLY A 74 29.52 -8.54 5.76
CA GLY A 74 29.10 -9.86 6.20
C GLY A 74 28.95 -10.01 7.71
N ASP A 75 28.74 -8.92 8.46
CA ASP A 75 28.64 -8.92 9.92
C ASP A 75 27.21 -9.00 10.47
N LEU A 76 26.23 -9.17 9.56
CA LEU A 76 24.80 -9.26 9.84
C LEU A 76 24.21 -7.98 10.45
N GLN A 77 24.85 -6.84 10.24
CA GLN A 77 24.34 -5.51 10.55
C GLN A 77 24.45 -4.63 9.30
N LEU A 78 23.67 -3.56 9.25
CA LEU A 78 23.84 -2.53 8.23
C LEU A 78 24.53 -1.33 8.85
N ASP A 79 25.74 -1.05 8.39
CA ASP A 79 26.48 0.13 8.82
C ASP A 79 25.89 1.41 8.21
N LYS A 80 26.39 2.56 8.68
CA LYS A 80 25.88 3.87 8.24
C LYS A 80 25.94 4.05 6.72
N ASN A 81 27.01 3.62 6.05
CA ASN A 81 27.16 3.80 4.62
C ASN A 81 26.23 2.84 3.86
N GLU A 82 26.07 1.61 4.34
CA GLU A 82 25.14 0.62 3.78
C GLU A 82 23.69 1.09 3.90
N LEU A 83 23.30 1.67 5.04
CA LEU A 83 21.97 2.28 5.23
C LEU A 83 21.74 3.50 4.33
N ILE A 84 22.77 4.31 4.08
CA ILE A 84 22.69 5.45 3.13
C ILE A 84 22.46 4.93 1.70
N ASP A 85 23.24 3.93 1.27
CA ASP A 85 23.09 3.31 -0.05
C ASP A 85 21.69 2.69 -0.20
N LEU A 86 21.23 1.95 0.81
CA LEU A 86 19.90 1.36 0.86
C LEU A 86 18.80 2.42 0.76
N GLY A 87 18.89 3.49 1.54
CA GLY A 87 17.95 4.61 1.47
C GLY A 87 17.90 5.26 0.09
N HIS A 88 19.04 5.41 -0.60
CA HIS A 88 19.09 5.92 -1.97
C HIS A 88 18.43 4.98 -2.98
N VAL A 89 18.69 3.68 -2.89
CA VAL A 89 18.05 2.66 -3.75
C VAL A 89 16.54 2.67 -3.54
N ILE A 90 16.07 2.56 -2.30
CA ILE A 90 14.65 2.60 -1.95
C ILE A 90 13.98 3.88 -2.48
N ASN A 91 14.55 5.05 -2.20
CA ASN A 91 13.98 6.33 -2.63
C ASN A 91 13.87 6.43 -4.16
N SER A 92 14.81 5.82 -4.88
CA SER A 92 14.79 5.79 -6.34
C SER A 92 13.69 4.85 -6.85
N SER A 93 13.62 3.63 -6.30
CA SER A 93 12.69 2.59 -6.72
C SER A 93 11.22 2.95 -6.45
N ILE A 94 10.88 3.48 -5.28
CA ILE A 94 9.46 3.76 -4.94
C ILE A 94 8.95 5.07 -5.53
N ALA A 95 9.83 5.89 -6.11
CA ALA A 95 9.43 7.15 -6.71
C ALA A 95 8.58 6.97 -7.98
N GLU A 96 8.83 5.92 -8.76
CA GLU A 96 8.03 5.57 -9.94
C GLU A 96 6.57 5.29 -9.56
N PHE A 97 6.37 4.78 -8.35
CA PHE A 97 5.05 4.51 -7.75
C PHE A 97 4.53 5.67 -6.89
N LYS A 98 5.12 6.87 -7.02
CA LYS A 98 4.75 8.07 -6.25
C LYS A 98 4.74 7.80 -4.74
N TYR A 99 5.69 7.01 -4.26
CA TYR A 99 5.84 6.64 -2.84
C TYR A 99 4.61 5.94 -2.28
N PHE A 100 3.82 5.28 -3.15
CA PHE A 100 2.57 4.60 -2.80
C PHE A 100 1.52 5.50 -2.15
N GLN A 101 1.69 6.83 -2.20
CA GLN A 101 0.81 7.77 -1.53
C GLN A 101 -0.51 7.94 -2.29
N THR A 102 -1.61 7.90 -1.57
CA THR A 102 -2.94 8.23 -2.08
C THR A 102 -3.46 9.46 -1.34
N VAL A 103 -3.47 10.61 -2.03
CA VAL A 103 -4.01 11.85 -1.48
C VAL A 103 -5.06 12.38 -2.43
N LEU A 104 -6.32 12.40 -1.99
CA LEU A 104 -7.44 12.82 -2.82
C LEU A 104 -8.17 14.00 -2.18
N ALA A 105 -8.39 15.06 -2.95
CA ALA A 105 -9.28 16.16 -2.58
C ALA A 105 -10.56 16.07 -3.42
N ASP A 106 -11.71 15.87 -2.77
CA ASP A 106 -13.01 15.60 -3.40
C ASP A 106 -12.93 14.52 -4.49
N GLY A 107 -12.18 13.45 -4.20
CA GLY A 107 -11.97 12.31 -5.12
C GLY A 107 -10.94 12.54 -6.23
N LYS A 108 -10.31 13.71 -6.32
CA LYS A 108 -9.28 14.03 -7.32
C LYS A 108 -7.87 13.93 -6.72
N ASP A 109 -6.95 13.34 -7.48
CA ASP A 109 -5.55 13.21 -7.05
C ASP A 109 -4.90 14.57 -6.77
N VAL A 110 -4.32 14.69 -5.58
CA VAL A 110 -3.45 15.79 -5.19
C VAL A 110 -2.02 15.41 -5.56
N LYS A 111 -1.36 16.29 -6.33
CA LYS A 111 0.05 16.08 -6.68
C LYS A 111 0.94 16.32 -5.46
N MET A 112 1.70 15.29 -5.08
CA MET A 112 2.63 15.32 -3.95
C MET A 112 4.05 15.60 -4.43
N ALA A 113 4.80 16.37 -3.65
CA ALA A 113 6.21 16.63 -3.90
C ALA A 113 7.05 15.38 -3.59
N ARG A 114 8.16 15.20 -4.32
CA ARG A 114 9.12 14.14 -4.05
C ARG A 114 9.79 14.35 -2.67
N PRO A 115 9.71 13.39 -1.74
CA PRO A 115 10.52 13.38 -0.51
C PRO A 115 12.01 13.49 -0.80
N ASN A 116 12.71 14.27 0.04
CA ASN A 116 14.16 14.45 -0.02
C ASN A 116 14.88 13.97 1.25
N ASP A 117 14.13 13.44 2.21
CA ASP A 117 14.56 13.05 3.55
C ASP A 117 14.29 11.57 3.84
N LEU A 118 14.05 10.76 2.81
CA LEU A 118 13.86 9.32 2.99
C LEU A 118 15.12 8.69 3.55
N ALA A 119 14.97 7.97 4.66
CA ALA A 119 16.02 7.21 5.31
C ALA A 119 15.56 5.77 5.56
N ALA A 120 16.53 4.86 5.51
CA ALA A 120 16.37 3.49 5.95
C ALA A 120 17.09 3.30 7.29
N ASP A 121 16.53 2.44 8.13
CA ASP A 121 17.16 1.92 9.33
C ASP A 121 16.93 0.41 9.39
N PHE A 122 17.80 -0.30 10.12
CA PHE A 122 17.64 -1.73 10.35
C PHE A 122 17.82 -1.99 11.85
N SER A 123 16.70 -2.23 12.53
CA SER A 123 16.69 -2.48 13.97
C SER A 123 15.66 -3.54 14.32
N ASP A 124 15.94 -4.29 15.39
CA ASP A 124 15.14 -5.42 15.84
C ASP A 124 14.82 -6.42 14.72
N ASN A 125 15.78 -6.68 13.82
CA ASN A 125 15.66 -7.55 12.64
C ASN A 125 14.67 -7.07 11.57
N HIS A 126 14.21 -5.82 11.64
CA HIS A 126 13.25 -5.25 10.70
C HIS A 126 13.86 -4.07 9.95
N LEU A 127 13.61 -4.03 8.64
CA LEU A 127 13.82 -2.83 7.85
C LEU A 127 12.75 -1.79 8.23
N LEU A 128 13.21 -0.59 8.51
CA LEU A 128 12.41 0.59 8.76
C LEU A 128 12.68 1.61 7.66
N ILE A 129 11.61 2.17 7.09
CA ILE A 129 11.68 3.30 6.17
C ILE A 129 10.96 4.48 6.79
N VAL A 130 11.60 5.63 6.82
CA VAL A 130 11.01 6.88 7.29
C VAL A 130 11.19 7.97 6.26
N PHE A 131 10.15 8.77 6.03
CA PHE A 131 10.22 9.93 5.14
C PHE A 131 9.10 10.92 5.42
N THR A 132 9.24 12.15 4.93
CA THR A 132 8.14 13.12 4.93
C THR A 132 7.74 13.51 3.51
N SER A 133 6.46 13.80 3.32
CA SER A 133 5.93 14.30 2.06
C SER A 133 4.99 15.47 2.30
N LYS A 134 4.79 16.27 1.25
CA LYS A 134 3.85 17.39 1.26
C LYS A 134 3.24 17.60 -0.13
N PRO A 135 2.05 18.20 -0.23
CA PRO A 135 1.49 18.62 -1.50
C PRO A 135 2.42 19.58 -2.27
N GLU A 136 2.49 19.48 -3.59
CA GLU A 136 3.27 20.43 -4.42
C GLU A 136 2.66 21.84 -4.40
N LYS A 137 1.33 21.92 -4.27
CA LYS A 137 0.57 23.16 -4.13
C LYS A 137 -0.11 23.15 -2.76
N PRO A 138 -0.29 24.32 -2.11
CA PRO A 138 -1.00 24.40 -0.84
C PRO A 138 -2.36 23.68 -0.90
N LEU A 139 -2.56 22.71 0.00
CA LEU A 139 -3.80 21.96 0.15
C LEU A 139 -4.48 22.43 1.43
N LYS A 140 -5.50 23.27 1.28
CA LYS A 140 -6.25 23.83 2.41
C LYS A 140 -7.47 22.97 2.71
N LEU A 141 -7.69 22.68 3.99
CA LEU A 141 -8.88 21.99 4.46
C LEU A 141 -10.02 23.01 4.61
N GLU A 142 -10.84 23.12 3.57
CA GLU A 142 -11.89 24.13 3.48
C GLU A 142 -13.28 23.57 3.87
N PRO A 143 -14.16 24.38 4.48
CA PRO A 143 -15.53 23.98 4.75
C PRO A 143 -16.27 23.50 3.50
N GLY A 144 -16.94 22.36 3.59
CA GLY A 144 -17.67 21.71 2.50
C GLY A 144 -16.82 20.80 1.61
N HIS A 145 -15.55 20.61 1.92
CA HIS A 145 -14.63 19.76 1.17
C HIS A 145 -14.17 18.55 1.99
N LYS A 146 -13.91 17.45 1.28
CA LYS A 146 -13.37 16.22 1.86
C LYS A 146 -11.99 15.93 1.28
N VAL A 147 -11.04 15.59 2.15
CA VAL A 147 -9.70 15.17 1.75
C VAL A 147 -9.37 13.82 2.37
N SER A 148 -8.81 12.90 1.60
CA SER A 148 -8.37 11.59 2.07
C SER A 148 -6.88 11.38 1.87
N PHE A 149 -6.28 10.64 2.80
CA PHE A 149 -4.85 10.35 2.86
C PHE A 149 -4.64 8.86 3.14
N GLY A 150 -3.70 8.24 2.43
CA GLY A 150 -3.37 6.84 2.65
C GLY A 150 -2.10 6.44 1.90
N VAL A 151 -1.80 5.15 2.02
CA VAL A 151 -0.74 4.48 1.26
C VAL A 151 -1.32 3.20 0.69
N TYR A 152 -0.92 2.86 -0.53
CA TYR A 152 -1.40 1.67 -1.22
C TYR A 152 -0.48 1.34 -2.40
N ASP A 153 -0.08 0.07 -2.50
CA ASP A 153 0.67 -0.44 -3.65
C ASP A 153 -0.29 -0.86 -4.77
N PRO A 154 -0.31 -0.11 -5.90
CA PRO A 154 -1.22 -0.41 -7.01
C PRO A 154 -0.92 -1.72 -7.72
N THR A 155 0.27 -2.29 -7.50
CA THR A 155 0.67 -3.58 -8.07
C THR A 155 0.29 -4.77 -7.20
N PHE A 156 -0.19 -4.52 -5.97
CA PHE A 156 -0.41 -5.53 -4.93
C PHE A 156 0.81 -6.39 -4.59
N TYR A 157 2.02 -5.97 -4.96
CA TYR A 157 3.25 -6.67 -4.59
C TYR A 157 3.53 -6.54 -3.09
N THR A 158 3.34 -5.33 -2.56
CA THR A 158 3.54 -4.97 -1.15
C THR A 158 2.20 -4.65 -0.48
N ALA A 159 1.83 -5.37 0.58
CA ALA A 159 0.75 -4.92 1.47
C ALA A 159 1.30 -3.91 2.45
N ILE A 160 1.13 -2.63 2.12
CA ILE A 160 1.39 -1.52 3.03
C ILE A 160 0.07 -1.20 3.73
N ASP A 161 -0.07 -1.58 5.00
CA ASP A 161 -1.32 -1.39 5.76
C ASP A 161 -1.05 -0.97 7.20
N TYR A 162 -2.07 -0.50 7.89
CA TYR A 162 -2.00 0.01 9.25
C TYR A 162 -2.49 -1.06 10.23
N VAL A 163 -1.63 -1.46 11.18
CA VAL A 163 -1.97 -2.47 12.20
C VAL A 163 -3.20 -2.11 13.04
N SER A 164 -3.48 -0.81 13.18
CA SER A 164 -4.71 -0.30 13.79
C SER A 164 -4.97 1.14 13.36
N ASP A 165 -6.18 1.65 13.58
CA ASP A 165 -6.55 3.03 13.25
C ASP A 165 -5.71 4.08 14.00
N LYS A 166 -5.07 3.69 15.10
CA LYS A 166 -4.18 4.56 15.89
C LYS A 166 -2.89 4.94 15.15
N GLU A 167 -2.55 4.21 14.08
CA GLU A 167 -1.38 4.52 13.26
C GLU A 167 -1.65 5.62 12.23
N LEU A 168 -2.91 6.06 12.08
CA LEU A 168 -3.30 7.21 11.28
C LEU A 168 -3.59 8.39 12.22
N VAL A 169 -2.61 9.28 12.37
CA VAL A 169 -2.63 10.36 13.36
C VAL A 169 -2.82 11.71 12.68
N VAL A 170 -3.70 12.55 13.22
CA VAL A 170 -3.89 13.93 12.76
C VAL A 170 -3.49 14.92 13.85
N LYS A 171 -2.57 15.82 13.53
CA LYS A 171 -2.15 16.94 14.38
C LYS A 171 -2.65 18.26 13.79
N GLY A 172 -3.33 19.05 14.61
CA GLY A 172 -3.82 20.38 14.20
C GLY A 172 -5.12 20.36 13.40
N LEU A 173 -6.01 19.37 13.64
CA LEU A 173 -7.31 19.30 12.94
C LEU A 173 -8.10 20.62 13.11
N PRO A 174 -8.49 21.31 12.02
CA PRO A 174 -9.19 22.58 12.12
C PRO A 174 -10.57 22.45 12.77
N THR A 175 -11.03 23.53 13.40
CA THR A 175 -12.39 23.60 13.94
C THR A 175 -13.42 23.47 12.81
N GLY A 176 -14.39 22.58 12.98
CA GLY A 176 -15.41 22.27 11.97
C GLY A 176 -15.01 21.11 11.04
N CYS A 177 -13.81 20.54 11.20
CA CYS A 177 -13.42 19.31 10.51
C CYS A 177 -13.46 18.11 11.45
N LYS A 178 -13.79 16.94 10.89
CA LYS A 178 -13.76 15.63 11.55
C LYS A 178 -12.81 14.72 10.79
N SER A 179 -12.11 13.86 11.51
CA SER A 179 -11.24 12.83 10.94
C SER A 179 -11.79 11.44 11.22
N GLU A 180 -11.76 10.55 10.23
CA GLU A 180 -12.19 9.16 10.34
C GLU A 180 -11.23 8.26 9.58
N VAL A 181 -10.94 7.07 10.13
CA VAL A 181 -10.20 6.04 9.40
C VAL A 181 -11.23 5.12 8.74
N VAL A 182 -11.18 5.05 7.42
CA VAL A 182 -12.02 4.18 6.61
C VAL A 182 -11.21 2.95 6.21
N ARG A 183 -11.69 1.78 6.64
CA ARG A 183 -11.19 0.45 6.23
C ARG A 183 -12.23 -0.23 5.34
N PRO A 184 -12.07 -0.20 4.02
CA PRO A 184 -13.01 -0.85 3.12
C PRO A 184 -13.05 -2.35 3.39
N ASN A 185 -14.26 -2.91 3.53
CA ASN A 185 -14.43 -4.36 3.55
C ASN A 185 -14.24 -4.88 2.10
N PRO A 186 -13.30 -5.79 1.85
CA PRO A 186 -13.05 -6.31 0.50
C PRO A 186 -14.27 -6.97 -0.13
N ASP A 187 -15.03 -7.77 0.61
CA ASP A 187 -16.21 -8.47 0.08
C ASP A 187 -17.31 -7.48 -0.31
N GLU A 188 -17.50 -6.42 0.48
CA GLU A 188 -18.47 -5.38 0.19
C GLU A 188 -18.03 -4.50 -0.98
N ALA A 189 -16.75 -4.14 -1.03
CA ALA A 189 -16.18 -3.37 -2.13
C ALA A 189 -16.25 -4.18 -3.44
N LEU A 190 -16.01 -5.49 -3.39
CA LEU A 190 -16.21 -6.40 -4.51
C LEU A 190 -17.68 -6.45 -4.92
N ALA A 191 -18.60 -6.66 -3.98
CA ALA A 191 -20.04 -6.74 -4.23
C ALA A 191 -20.60 -5.46 -4.86
N GLN A 192 -20.17 -4.29 -4.38
CA GLN A 192 -20.63 -2.99 -4.88
C GLN A 192 -20.07 -2.64 -6.27
N ASN A 193 -18.94 -3.24 -6.66
CA ASN A 193 -18.25 -2.94 -7.91
C ASN A 193 -18.24 -4.13 -8.89
N GLN A 194 -19.08 -5.15 -8.70
CA GLN A 194 -19.07 -6.38 -9.52
C GLN A 194 -19.16 -6.12 -11.03
N GLY A 195 -19.85 -5.05 -11.45
CA GLY A 195 -19.97 -4.69 -12.87
C GLY A 195 -18.72 -4.05 -13.48
N THR A 196 -17.78 -3.55 -12.66
CA THR A 196 -16.55 -2.86 -13.05
C THR A 196 -15.28 -3.69 -12.80
N LEU A 197 -15.38 -4.76 -12.01
CA LEU A 197 -14.29 -5.66 -11.62
C LEU A 197 -14.08 -6.83 -12.62
N THR A 198 -13.64 -6.52 -13.84
CA THR A 198 -13.29 -7.54 -14.87
C THR A 198 -11.78 -7.80 -14.90
N GLU A 199 -11.24 -8.72 -15.69
CA GLU A 199 -9.76 -8.85 -15.86
C GLU A 199 -9.08 -7.52 -16.27
N ALA A 200 -9.81 -6.61 -16.92
CA ALA A 200 -9.35 -5.27 -17.23
C ALA A 200 -9.21 -4.35 -16.01
N PHE A 201 -9.83 -4.68 -14.86
CA PHE A 201 -9.63 -4.01 -13.57
C PHE A 201 -8.24 -4.27 -13.00
N PHE A 202 -7.75 -5.51 -13.09
CA PHE A 202 -6.44 -5.90 -12.58
C PHE A 202 -5.30 -5.56 -13.54
N ASN A 203 -5.59 -5.52 -14.85
CA ASN A 203 -4.60 -5.24 -15.90
C ASN A 203 -4.68 -3.81 -16.47
N ASP A 204 -5.32 -2.88 -15.75
CA ASP A 204 -5.78 -1.56 -16.20
C ASP A 204 -4.87 -0.83 -17.23
N PRO A 205 -5.15 -0.96 -18.54
CA PRO A 205 -4.42 -0.25 -19.59
C PRO A 205 -4.80 1.23 -19.69
N ALA A 206 -5.88 1.66 -19.00
CA ALA A 206 -6.45 3.00 -19.05
C ALA A 206 -6.01 3.89 -17.87
N GLY A 207 -5.31 3.33 -16.87
CA GLY A 207 -4.71 4.07 -15.75
C GLY A 207 -5.70 4.63 -14.72
N THR A 208 -6.93 4.12 -14.68
CA THR A 208 -7.99 4.46 -13.72
C THR A 208 -7.73 3.98 -12.29
N ASN A 209 -6.88 2.95 -12.09
CA ASN A 209 -6.43 2.36 -10.83
C ASN A 209 -7.54 2.31 -9.77
N MET A 210 -8.49 1.42 -10.02
CA MET A 210 -9.67 1.23 -9.18
C MET A 210 -9.38 0.35 -7.95
N SER A 211 -8.19 -0.24 -7.83
CA SER A 211 -7.83 -1.08 -6.68
C SER A 211 -7.63 -0.30 -5.38
N LYS A 212 -7.43 1.02 -5.47
CA LYS A 212 -7.48 1.95 -4.31
C LYS A 212 -8.77 1.87 -3.48
N ILE A 213 -9.86 1.31 -4.02
CA ILE A 213 -11.12 1.12 -3.27
C ILE A 213 -10.96 0.21 -2.06
N PHE A 214 -9.91 -0.63 -2.03
CA PHE A 214 -9.60 -1.53 -0.93
C PHE A 214 -8.64 -0.92 0.10
N ALA A 215 -8.05 0.24 -0.19
CA ALA A 215 -7.02 0.82 0.66
C ALA A 215 -7.61 1.47 1.91
N THR A 216 -7.04 1.13 3.07
CA THR A 216 -7.24 1.87 4.32
C THR A 216 -6.81 3.33 4.12
N ARG A 217 -7.67 4.27 4.53
CA ARG A 217 -7.41 5.71 4.38
C ARG A 217 -7.94 6.51 5.55
N LEU A 218 -7.26 7.60 5.86
CA LEU A 218 -7.75 8.66 6.72
C LEU A 218 -8.56 9.65 5.88
N GLU A 219 -9.82 9.85 6.22
CA GLU A 219 -10.67 10.90 5.65
C GLU A 219 -10.78 12.07 6.62
N ILE A 220 -10.62 13.29 6.10
CA ILE A 220 -10.96 14.54 6.79
C ILE A 220 -12.11 15.19 6.05
N ASP A 221 -13.22 15.35 6.75
CA ASP A 221 -14.43 16.01 6.26
C ASP A 221 -14.63 17.31 7.04
N CYS A 222 -14.64 18.44 6.33
CA CYS A 222 -14.88 19.74 6.91
C CYS A 222 -16.33 20.15 6.65
N GLU A 223 -17.14 20.24 7.70
CA GLU A 223 -18.55 20.61 7.57
C GLU A 223 -18.68 22.02 6.96
N LYS A 224 -19.73 22.24 6.15
CA LYS A 224 -20.04 23.58 5.65
C LYS A 224 -20.30 24.50 6.84
N LYS A 225 -19.69 25.69 6.83
CA LYS A 225 -20.09 26.75 7.77
C LYS A 225 -21.54 27.13 7.42
N GLY A 226 -22.44 26.92 8.37
CA GLY A 226 -23.84 27.37 8.28
C GLY A 226 -23.96 28.89 8.28
#